data_AF-A0A6I1R0X4-F1
#
_entry.id   AF-A0A6I1R0X4-F1
#
_cell.length_a   1.000
_cell.length_b   1.000
_cell.length_c   1.000
_cell.angle_alpha   90.00
_cell.angle_beta   90.00
_cell.angle_gamma   90.00
#
_symmetry.space_group_name_H-M   'P 1'
#
loop_
_entity.id
_entity.type
_entity.pdbx_description
1 polymer ?
#
loop_
_entity_poly.entity_id
_entity_poly.type
_entity_poly.pdbx_seq_one_letter_code
_entity_poly.pdbx_strand_id
1 'polypeptide(L)'
;MRFISFAQSGLCLLTLLFAAGCTTYYRITDQPTRTAYYTTGYDRTDSGAVKFYDVKSRSNVTLQSSEIIEISRDAFDSGIRQ
;
A
#
# COMPACT_ATOMS: atom_id res chain seq x y z
N MET A 1 -27.76 32.00 12.66
CA MET A 1 -26.72 33.07 12.65
C MET A 1 -25.59 32.57 13.54
N ARG A 2 -24.35 32.36 13.11
CA ARG A 2 -23.51 33.18 12.23
C ARG A 2 -22.63 32.27 11.34
N PHE A 3 -22.66 32.59 10.06
CA PHE A 3 -21.70 32.18 9.05
C PHE A 3 -20.32 32.67 9.48
N ILE A 4 -19.34 31.77 9.55
CA ILE A 4 -17.94 32.15 9.74
C ILE A 4 -17.42 32.54 8.35
N SER A 5 -17.18 33.84 8.21
CA SER A 5 -16.72 34.50 7.00
C SER A 5 -15.49 33.86 6.38
N PHE A 6 -15.53 33.74 5.06
CA PHE A 6 -14.35 33.84 4.20
C PHE A 6 -13.61 35.15 4.49
N ALA A 7 -12.35 35.06 4.93
CA ALA A 7 -11.23 35.83 4.40
C ALA A 7 -10.01 35.69 5.33
N GLN A 8 -8.87 35.34 4.72
CA GLN A 8 -7.53 35.92 4.94
C GLN A 8 -6.41 34.86 5.08
N SER A 9 -5.83 34.55 3.92
CA SER A 9 -4.39 34.55 3.64
C SER A 9 -3.44 33.75 4.53
N GLY A 10 -2.95 32.63 3.98
CA GLY A 10 -1.53 32.26 4.03
C GLY A 10 -0.99 31.66 5.33
N LEU A 11 -1.30 30.40 5.60
CA LEU A 11 -0.41 29.52 6.37
C LEU A 11 -0.67 28.04 6.05
N CYS A 12 -0.24 27.61 4.86
CA CYS A 12 -0.04 26.20 4.52
C CYS A 12 1.23 25.71 5.24
N LEU A 13 1.12 25.27 6.49
CA LEU A 13 2.18 24.51 7.16
C LEU A 13 1.53 23.28 7.81
N LEU A 14 1.40 22.18 7.07
CA LEU A 14 2.40 21.11 6.99
C LEU A 14 2.60 20.37 8.32
N THR A 15 1.52 19.88 8.92
CA THR A 15 1.56 18.79 9.91
C THR A 15 1.27 17.45 9.24
N LEU A 16 2.10 17.09 8.26
CA LEU A 16 2.25 15.70 7.82
C LEU A 16 3.15 14.99 8.83
N LEU A 17 2.54 14.60 9.95
CA LEU A 17 3.11 13.62 10.87
C LEU A 17 3.32 12.32 10.07
N PHE A 18 4.54 12.13 9.58
CA PHE A 18 5.01 10.84 9.10
C PHE A 18 4.91 9.87 10.28
N ALA A 19 3.82 9.08 10.29
CA ALA A 19 3.74 7.88 11.08
C ALA A 19 4.83 6.93 10.55
N ALA A 20 6.03 7.01 11.13
CA ALA A 20 7.05 5.99 11.02
C ALA A 20 6.59 4.76 11.81
N GLY A 21 5.50 4.14 11.36
CA GLY A 21 5.08 2.84 11.83
C GLY A 21 6.07 1.80 11.31
N CYS A 22 6.40 0.82 12.15
CA CYS A 22 7.09 -0.39 11.73
C CYS A 22 6.38 -0.93 10.49
N THR A 23 6.99 -0.72 9.32
CA THR A 23 6.40 -1.12 8.04
C THR A 23 6.56 -2.62 7.93
N THR A 24 5.45 -3.35 7.83
CA THR A 24 5.45 -4.76 7.48
C THR A 24 5.58 -4.90 5.98
N TYR A 25 6.23 -5.98 5.54
CA TYR A 25 6.48 -6.25 4.13
C TYR A 25 5.83 -7.55 3.75
N TYR A 26 5.14 -7.58 2.62
CA TYR A 26 4.40 -8.74 2.15
C TYR A 26 4.85 -9.11 0.75
N ARG A 27 4.97 -10.41 0.53
CA ARG A 27 5.00 -11.02 -0.79
C ARG A 27 3.63 -11.61 -1.08
N ILE A 28 3.01 -11.16 -2.16
CA ILE A 28 1.74 -11.70 -2.64
C ILE A 28 2.04 -12.48 -3.90
N THR A 29 1.70 -13.77 -3.90
CA THR A 29 1.89 -14.64 -5.06
C THR A 29 0.53 -14.96 -5.68
N ASP A 30 0.37 -14.64 -6.95
CA ASP A 30 -0.79 -15.03 -7.72
C ASP A 30 -0.73 -16.53 -8.01
N GLN A 31 -1.71 -17.28 -7.51
CA GLN A 31 -1.73 -18.74 -7.65
C GLN A 31 -1.81 -19.23 -9.11
N PRO A 32 -2.65 -18.64 -10.00
CA PRO A 32 -2.74 -19.07 -11.39
C PRO A 32 -1.49 -18.77 -12.22
N THR A 33 -0.89 -17.57 -12.10
CA THR A 33 0.29 -17.20 -12.92
C THR A 33 1.63 -17.49 -12.25
N ARG A 34 1.62 -17.78 -10.94
CA ARG A 34 2.82 -17.91 -10.09
C ARG A 34 3.66 -16.62 -10.04
N THR A 35 3.07 -15.48 -10.42
CA THR A 35 3.73 -14.17 -10.37
C THR A 35 3.81 -13.67 -8.93
N ALA A 36 5.00 -13.24 -8.51
CA ALA A 36 5.22 -12.65 -7.20
C ALA A 36 5.17 -11.12 -7.27
N TYR A 37 4.45 -10.54 -6.32
CA TYR A 37 4.28 -9.10 -6.13
C TYR A 37 4.72 -8.70 -4.74
N TYR A 38 5.07 -7.43 -4.57
CA TYR A 38 5.64 -6.90 -3.33
C TYR A 38 4.83 -5.68 -2.89
N THR A 39 4.32 -5.73 -1.67
CA THR A 39 3.56 -4.62 -1.07
C THR A 39 3.87 -4.46 0.41
N THR A 40 3.62 -3.27 0.95
CA THR A 40 3.66 -3.00 2.40
C THR A 40 2.28 -3.07 3.06
N GLY A 41 1.24 -3.36 2.28
CA GLY A 41 -0.13 -3.48 2.76
C GLY A 41 -1.09 -3.99 1.69
N TYR A 42 -2.23 -4.51 2.12
CA TYR A 42 -3.25 -5.02 1.21
C TYR A 42 -4.64 -4.85 1.85
N ASP A 43 -5.64 -4.70 1.00
CA ASP A 43 -7.05 -4.63 1.36
C ASP A 43 -7.76 -5.89 0.87
N ARG A 44 -8.77 -6.33 1.60
CA ARG A 44 -9.70 -7.37 1.14
C ARG A 44 -10.99 -6.72 0.70
N THR A 45 -11.45 -7.09 -0.49
CA THR A 45 -12.76 -6.69 -1.01
C THR A 45 -13.86 -7.59 -0.45
N ASP A 46 -15.11 -7.15 -0.54
CA ASP A 46 -16.28 -7.92 -0.07
C ASP A 46 -16.43 -9.29 -0.77
N SER A 47 -15.88 -9.43 -1.97
CA SER A 47 -15.87 -10.70 -2.73
C SER A 47 -14.73 -11.64 -2.32
N GLY A 48 -13.90 -11.25 -1.33
CA GLY A 48 -12.73 -12.02 -0.89
C GLY A 48 -11.45 -11.79 -1.70
N ALA A 49 -11.50 -10.95 -2.74
CA ALA A 49 -10.32 -10.61 -3.53
C ALA A 49 -9.37 -9.70 -2.76
N VAL A 50 -8.08 -9.82 -3.01
CA VAL A 50 -7.02 -9.04 -2.37
C VAL A 50 -6.58 -7.93 -3.32
N LYS A 51 -6.72 -6.68 -2.89
CA LYS A 51 -6.28 -5.49 -3.61
C LYS A 51 -5.05 -4.91 -2.94
N PHE A 52 -4.03 -4.59 -3.71
CA PHE A 52 -2.79 -4.03 -3.17
C PHE A 52 -2.05 -3.20 -4.21
N TYR A 53 -1.15 -2.35 -3.74
CA TYR A 53 -0.24 -1.61 -4.60
C TYR A 53 1.07 -2.37 -4.72
N ASP A 54 1.39 -2.87 -5.91
CA ASP A 54 2.67 -3.51 -6.16
C ASP A 54 3.74 -2.45 -6.37
N VAL A 55 4.76 -2.43 -5.50
CA VAL A 55 5.83 -1.44 -5.57
C VAL A 55 6.76 -1.67 -6.76
N LYS A 56 6.84 -2.91 -7.26
CA LYS A 56 7.71 -3.28 -8.38
C LYS A 56 7.18 -2.74 -9.70
N SER A 57 5.93 -3.05 -10.04
CA SER A 57 5.24 -2.57 -11.25
C SER A 57 4.60 -1.19 -11.10
N ARG A 58 4.58 -0.63 -9.88
CA ARG A 58 3.96 0.66 -9.54
C ARG A 58 2.49 0.75 -9.93
N SER A 59 1.78 -0.36 -9.76
CA SER A 59 0.39 -0.51 -10.21
C SER A 59 -0.48 -1.10 -9.10
N ASN A 60 -1.76 -0.74 -9.11
CA ASN A 60 -2.75 -1.39 -8.26
C ASN A 60 -3.15 -2.72 -8.90
N VAL A 61 -3.01 -3.81 -8.14
CA VAL A 61 -3.33 -5.16 -8.57
C VAL A 61 -4.44 -5.70 -7.68
N THR A 62 -5.41 -6.38 -8.30
CA THR A 62 -6.48 -7.09 -7.59
C THR A 62 -6.41 -8.56 -7.97
N LEU A 63 -6.16 -9.44 -7.00
CA LEU A 63 -6.08 -10.88 -7.20
C LEU A 63 -7.23 -11.58 -6.48
N GLN A 64 -7.89 -12.49 -7.19
CA GLN A 64 -8.97 -13.30 -6.62
C GLN A 64 -8.43 -14.47 -5.78
N SER A 65 -7.26 -15.01 -6.16
CA SER A 65 -6.65 -16.17 -5.52
C SER A 65 -5.17 -15.91 -5.32
N SER A 66 -4.78 -15.58 -4.09
CA SER A 66 -3.41 -15.18 -3.78
C SER A 66 -2.92 -15.78 -2.49
N GLU A 67 -1.64 -16.16 -2.48
CA GLU A 67 -0.91 -16.52 -1.27
C GLU A 67 -0.18 -15.29 -0.75
N ILE A 68 -0.45 -14.91 0.51
CA ILE A 68 0.15 -13.74 1.16
C ILE A 68 1.09 -14.24 2.25
N ILE A 69 2.37 -13.85 2.15
CA ILE A 69 3.40 -14.21 3.13
C ILE A 69 4.07 -12.92 3.60
N GLU A 70 4.21 -12.75 4.91
CA GLU A 70 5.02 -11.68 5.48
C GLU A 70 6.50 -12.03 5.30
N ILE A 71 7.28 -11.05 4.85
CA ILE A 71 8.70 -11.20 4.57
C ILE A 71 9.52 -10.13 5.30
N SER A 72 10.82 -10.38 5.46
CA SER A 72 11.73 -9.36 5.99
C SER A 72 11.92 -8.23 4.99
N ARG A 73 12.36 -7.07 5.50
CA ARG A 73 12.75 -5.93 4.66
C ARG A 73 13.81 -6.30 3.61
N ASP A 74 14.80 -7.11 3.98
CA ASP A 74 15.88 -7.50 3.06
C ASP A 74 15.37 -8.37 1.92
N ALA A 75 14.45 -9.31 2.21
CA ALA A 75 13.82 -10.14 1.19
C ALA A 75 12.92 -9.30 0.27
N PHE A 76 12.26 -8.28 0.81
CA PHE A 76 11.47 -7.33 0.04
C PHE A 76 12.34 -6.51 -0.91
N ASP A 77 13.41 -5.89 -0.40
CA ASP A 77 14.34 -5.09 -1.21
C ASP A 77 15.01 -5.93 -2.29
N SER A 78 15.44 -7.15 -1.96
CA SER A 78 15.99 -8.09 -2.94
C SER A 78 14.98 -8.42 -4.05
N GLY A 79 13.72 -8.70 -3.69
CA GLY A 79 12.68 -9.08 -4.64
C GLY A 79 12.26 -7.98 -5.61
N ILE A 80 12.24 -6.72 -5.16
CA ILE A 80 11.88 -5.57 -6.00
C ILE A 80 13.02 -5.14 -6.95
N ARG A 81 14.26 -5.56 -6.68
CA ARG A 81 15.45 -5.21 -7.48
C ARG A 81 15.75 -6.18 -8.61
N GLN A 82 15.13 -7.36 -8.62
CA GLN A 82 15.24 -8.36 -9.69
C GLN A 82 14.43 -7.94 -10.92
#